data_AF-A0A449BD15-F1
#
_entry.id   AF-A0A449BD15-F1
#
_cell.length_a   1.000
_cell.length_b   1.000
_cell.length_c   1.000
_cell.angle_alpha   90.00
_cell.angle_beta   90.00
_cell.angle_gamma   90.00
#
_symmetry.space_group_name_H-M   'P 1'
#
loop_
_entity.id
_entity.type
_entity.pdbx_description
1 polymer ?
#
loop_
_entity_poly.entity_id
_entity_poly.type
_entity_poly.pdbx_seq_one_letter_code
_entity_poly.pdbx_strand_id
1 'polypeptide(L)'
;MSKKDKQLDRKKKTKGFFKGFKDFVMKGNVIDLAVGVIIGGAFGKIVNSLVKDIIMPPVGLLIGGVDFADLTIVLKEAVIENDVITKPAVAIAYGNFISVILEFLIIAFSIYSVLTLVIRRRQFEEKLAQEEAAKIAAEEKAKAEEPAPISEEILLLREIRDSLKEQK
;
A
#
# COMPACT_ATOMS: atom_id res chain seq x y z
N MET A 1 46.25 -25.24 -21.93
CA MET A 1 45.06 -25.02 -21.06
C MET A 1 43.92 -25.90 -21.59
N SER A 2 43.48 -26.91 -20.83
CA SER A 2 42.68 -28.05 -21.32
C SER A 2 41.18 -27.74 -21.39
N LYS A 3 40.44 -28.38 -22.32
CA LYS A 3 38.97 -28.23 -22.46
C LYS A 3 38.21 -28.57 -21.16
N LYS A 4 38.79 -29.38 -20.25
CA LYS A 4 38.23 -29.67 -18.91
C LYS A 4 38.32 -28.46 -17.96
N ASP A 5 39.40 -27.67 -18.03
CA ASP A 5 39.64 -26.54 -17.13
C ASP A 5 38.65 -25.39 -17.39
N LYS A 6 38.39 -25.10 -18.68
CA LYS A 6 37.38 -24.09 -19.09
C LYS A 6 35.95 -24.44 -18.65
N GLN A 7 35.62 -25.73 -18.54
CA GLN A 7 34.30 -26.18 -18.11
C GLN A 7 34.11 -26.12 -16.59
N LEU A 8 35.17 -26.42 -15.83
CA LEU A 8 35.18 -26.29 -14.37
C LEU A 8 35.04 -24.82 -13.94
N ASP A 9 35.74 -23.91 -14.61
CA ASP A 9 35.66 -22.48 -14.32
C ASP A 9 34.29 -21.86 -14.65
N ARG A 10 33.66 -22.28 -15.76
CA ARG A 10 32.26 -21.87 -16.08
C ARG A 10 31.29 -22.36 -15.01
N LYS A 11 31.33 -23.63 -14.61
CA LYS A 11 30.44 -24.16 -13.56
C LYS A 11 30.64 -23.45 -12.21
N LYS A 12 31.88 -23.12 -11.83
CA LYS A 12 32.18 -22.40 -10.58
C LYS A 12 31.67 -20.95 -10.61
N LYS A 13 31.90 -20.21 -11.71
CA LYS A 13 31.38 -18.85 -11.90
C LYS A 13 29.86 -18.79 -11.92
N THR A 14 29.20 -19.70 -12.63
CA THR A 14 27.73 -19.78 -12.66
C THR A 14 27.15 -20.08 -11.28
N LYS A 15 27.69 -21.07 -10.55
CA LYS A 15 27.26 -21.32 -9.15
C LYS A 15 27.49 -20.11 -8.23
N GLY A 16 28.57 -19.36 -8.43
CA GLY A 16 28.87 -18.13 -7.70
C GLY A 16 27.86 -17.01 -7.97
N PHE A 17 27.48 -16.80 -9.24
CA PHE A 17 26.47 -15.81 -9.62
C PHE A 17 25.08 -16.15 -9.06
N PHE A 18 24.60 -17.38 -9.23
CA PHE A 18 23.29 -17.80 -8.70
C PHE A 18 23.26 -17.74 -7.16
N LYS A 19 24.37 -18.06 -6.50
CA LYS A 19 24.49 -17.90 -5.04
C LYS A 19 24.47 -16.42 -4.64
N GLY A 20 25.26 -15.57 -5.29
CA GLY A 20 25.27 -14.13 -5.02
C GLY A 20 23.94 -13.43 -5.35
N PHE A 21 23.24 -13.87 -6.40
CA PHE A 21 21.90 -13.40 -6.74
C PHE A 21 20.87 -13.86 -5.71
N LYS A 22 20.92 -15.12 -5.27
CA LYS A 22 20.07 -15.61 -4.17
C LYS A 22 20.32 -14.81 -2.89
N ASP A 23 21.59 -14.60 -2.51
CA ASP A 23 21.96 -13.83 -1.32
C ASP A 23 21.55 -12.35 -1.43
N PHE A 24 21.51 -11.80 -2.64
CA PHE A 24 21.01 -10.45 -2.91
C PHE A 24 19.48 -10.35 -2.80
N VAL A 25 18.75 -11.28 -3.42
CA VAL A 25 17.28 -11.32 -3.38
C VAL A 25 16.81 -11.64 -1.96
N MET A 26 17.48 -12.52 -1.22
CA MET A 26 17.10 -12.82 0.16
C MET A 26 17.24 -11.65 1.15
N LYS A 27 17.77 -10.50 0.71
CA LYS A 27 17.65 -9.25 1.47
C LYS A 27 16.19 -8.79 1.44
N GLY A 28 15.49 -8.87 2.57
CA GLY A 28 14.06 -8.53 2.70
C GLY A 28 13.68 -7.19 2.06
N ASN A 29 14.51 -6.15 2.25
CA ASN A 29 14.29 -4.82 1.64
C ASN A 29 14.22 -4.82 0.10
N VAL A 30 14.85 -5.77 -0.58
CA VAL A 30 14.83 -5.89 -2.06
C VAL A 30 13.57 -6.64 -2.53
N ILE A 31 13.18 -7.69 -1.81
CA ILE A 31 11.94 -8.44 -2.12
C ILE A 31 10.73 -7.54 -1.94
N ASP A 32 10.64 -6.81 -0.83
CA ASP A 32 9.49 -5.95 -0.54
C ASP A 32 9.36 -4.81 -1.58
N LEU A 33 10.49 -4.22 -1.98
CA LEU A 33 10.55 -3.25 -3.07
C LEU A 33 10.09 -3.86 -4.40
N ALA A 34 10.61 -5.04 -4.76
CA ALA A 34 10.29 -5.71 -6.01
C ALA A 34 8.80 -6.09 -6.09
N VAL A 35 8.25 -6.62 -5.00
CA VAL A 35 6.82 -6.96 -4.88
C VAL A 35 5.97 -5.69 -4.99
N GLY A 36 6.36 -4.60 -4.32
CA GLY A 36 5.66 -3.31 -4.42
C GLY A 36 5.61 -2.74 -5.84
N VAL A 37 6.71 -2.81 -6.58
CA VAL A 37 6.78 -2.33 -7.99
C VAL A 37 5.92 -3.18 -8.93
N ILE A 38 6.00 -4.52 -8.81
CA ILE A 38 5.23 -5.43 -9.66
C ILE A 38 3.74 -5.28 -9.40
N ILE A 39 3.32 -5.26 -8.13
CA ILE A 39 1.92 -5.08 -7.75
C ILE A 39 1.42 -3.69 -8.15
N GLY A 40 2.22 -2.64 -7.93
CA GLY A 40 1.87 -1.27 -8.33
C GLY A 40 1.63 -1.15 -9.84
N GLY A 41 2.51 -1.74 -10.65
CA GLY A 41 2.36 -1.76 -12.11
C GLY A 41 1.14 -2.57 -12.59
N ALA A 42 0.85 -3.71 -11.96
CA ALA A 42 -0.32 -4.53 -12.28
C ALA A 42 -1.63 -3.85 -11.86
N PHE A 43 -1.69 -3.27 -10.66
CA PHE A 43 -2.86 -2.56 -10.15
C PHE A 43 -3.20 -1.33 -11.00
N GLY A 44 -2.18 -0.57 -11.43
CA GLY A 44 -2.38 0.54 -12.36
C GLY A 44 -3.08 0.13 -13.65
N LYS A 45 -2.77 -1.05 -14.21
CA LYS A 45 -3.46 -1.59 -15.40
C LYS A 45 -4.93 -1.95 -15.12
N ILE A 46 -5.22 -2.51 -13.94
CA ILE A 46 -6.60 -2.85 -13.54
C ILE A 46 -7.45 -1.58 -13.47
N VAL A 47 -6.91 -0.53 -12.82
CA VAL A 47 -7.62 0.76 -12.74
C VAL A 47 -7.75 1.39 -14.14
N ASN A 48 -6.71 1.31 -14.98
CA ASN A 48 -6.76 1.83 -16.35
C ASN A 48 -7.88 1.16 -17.17
N SER A 49 -7.98 -0.17 -17.12
CA SER A 49 -9.04 -0.94 -17.78
C SER A 49 -10.42 -0.60 -17.23
N LEU A 50 -10.57 -0.42 -15.92
CA LEU A 50 -11.84 0.05 -15.34
C LEU A 50 -12.26 1.41 -15.93
N VAL A 51 -11.32 2.34 -16.08
CA VAL A 51 -11.62 3.66 -16.64
C VAL A 51 -11.96 3.56 -18.13
N LYS A 52 -11.10 2.92 -18.92
CA LYS A 52 -11.26 2.82 -20.39
C LYS A 52 -12.40 1.94 -20.83
N ASP A 53 -12.59 0.81 -20.18
CA ASP A 53 -13.51 -0.22 -20.66
C ASP A 53 -14.90 -0.12 -19.99
N ILE A 54 -15.01 0.55 -18.84
CA ILE A 54 -16.27 0.66 -18.08
C ILE A 54 -16.76 2.09 -17.94
N ILE A 55 -15.88 3.05 -17.62
CA ILE A 55 -16.31 4.44 -17.37
C ILE A 55 -16.41 5.23 -18.68
N MET A 56 -15.45 5.07 -19.59
CA MET A 56 -15.39 5.82 -20.84
C MET A 56 -16.53 5.49 -21.82
N PRO A 57 -17.00 4.24 -22.03
CA PRO A 57 -18.02 3.96 -23.03
C PRO A 57 -19.37 4.66 -22.77
N PRO A 58 -19.92 4.66 -21.53
CA PRO A 58 -21.09 5.47 -21.20
C PRO A 58 -20.86 6.97 -21.40
N VAL A 59 -19.66 7.47 -21.07
CA VAL A 59 -19.30 8.87 -21.19
C VAL A 59 -19.16 9.28 -22.66
N GLY A 60 -18.57 8.45 -23.52
CA GLY A 60 -18.49 8.66 -24.98
C GLY A 60 -19.86 8.60 -25.66
N LEU A 61 -20.74 7.71 -25.21
CA LEU A 61 -22.15 7.67 -25.67
C LEU A 61 -22.87 9.00 -25.41
N LEU A 62 -22.66 9.63 -24.25
CA LEU A 62 -23.28 10.91 -23.90
C LEU A 62 -22.78 12.09 -24.74
N ILE A 63 -21.60 11.99 -25.36
CA ILE A 63 -20.98 13.08 -26.16
C ILE A 63 -21.20 12.88 -27.66
N GLY A 64 -21.98 11.87 -28.05
CA GLY A 64 -22.41 11.66 -29.44
C GLY A 64 -21.97 10.32 -30.04
N GLY A 65 -21.68 9.32 -29.20
CA GLY A 65 -21.38 7.96 -29.66
C GLY A 65 -19.97 7.77 -30.22
N VAL A 66 -19.09 8.73 -29.98
CA VAL A 66 -17.66 8.65 -30.31
C VAL A 66 -16.84 8.41 -29.05
N ASP A 67 -15.79 7.61 -29.18
CA ASP A 67 -14.88 7.37 -28.08
C ASP A 67 -14.12 8.67 -27.77
N PHE A 68 -14.09 9.06 -26.51
CA PHE A 68 -13.46 10.32 -26.08
C PHE A 68 -11.99 10.38 -26.48
N ALA A 69 -11.32 9.22 -26.52
CA ALA A 69 -9.93 9.09 -26.93
C ALA A 69 -9.71 9.41 -28.42
N ASP A 70 -10.73 9.19 -29.26
CA ASP A 70 -10.66 9.33 -30.73
C ASP A 70 -10.99 10.76 -31.20
N LEU A 71 -11.34 11.66 -30.28
CA LEU A 71 -11.51 13.07 -30.57
C LEU A 71 -10.16 13.68 -30.97
N THR A 72 -10.02 13.88 -32.28
CA THR A 72 -8.83 14.48 -32.89
C THR A 72 -9.23 15.69 -33.74
N ILE A 73 -8.47 16.78 -33.65
CA ILE A 73 -8.56 17.88 -34.63
C ILE A 73 -7.47 17.61 -35.66
N VAL A 74 -7.87 17.37 -36.91
CA VAL A 74 -6.93 17.18 -38.03
C VAL A 74 -6.39 18.56 -38.44
N LEU A 75 -5.11 18.81 -38.18
CA LEU A 75 -4.44 20.07 -38.57
C LEU A 75 -3.94 20.00 -40.01
N LYS A 76 -3.69 18.78 -40.52
CA LYS A 76 -3.30 18.54 -41.92
C LYS A 76 -3.83 17.18 -42.36
N GLU A 77 -4.65 17.18 -43.41
CA GLU A 77 -5.20 15.96 -44.02
C GLU A 77 -4.07 15.07 -44.56
N ALA A 78 -4.28 13.75 -44.49
CA ALA A 78 -3.37 12.78 -45.07
C ALA A 78 -3.32 13.00 -46.59
N VAL A 79 -2.10 13.08 -47.15
CA VAL A 79 -1.94 13.06 -48.60
C VAL A 79 -2.00 11.59 -49.02
N ILE A 80 -3.07 11.23 -49.73
CA ILE A 80 -3.28 9.90 -50.31
C ILE A 80 -2.93 10.03 -51.80
N GLU A 81 -1.86 9.40 -52.24
CA GLU A 81 -1.54 9.22 -53.66
C GLU A 81 -1.60 7.73 -53.98
N ASN A 82 -2.44 7.33 -54.94
CA ASN A 82 -2.59 5.96 -55.43
C ASN A 82 -2.89 4.91 -54.34
N ASP A 83 -3.84 5.20 -53.43
CA ASP A 83 -4.25 4.29 -52.35
C ASP A 83 -3.15 3.93 -51.35
N VAL A 84 -2.00 4.62 -51.41
CA VAL A 84 -0.89 4.49 -50.45
C VAL A 84 -0.76 5.79 -49.69
N ILE A 85 -0.83 5.70 -48.36
CA ILE A 85 -0.66 6.84 -47.45
C ILE A 85 0.82 7.27 -47.54
N THR A 86 1.11 8.33 -48.30
CA THR A 86 2.47 8.86 -48.46
C THR A 86 2.88 9.76 -47.29
N LYS A 87 1.91 10.42 -46.63
CA LYS A 87 2.12 11.16 -45.38
C LYS A 87 0.93 10.97 -44.43
N PRO A 88 1.15 10.51 -43.19
CA PRO A 88 0.07 10.39 -42.21
C PRO A 88 -0.50 11.77 -41.89
N ALA A 89 -1.82 11.83 -41.64
CA ALA A 89 -2.48 13.04 -41.18
C ALA A 89 -1.83 13.52 -39.88
N VAL A 90 -1.56 14.82 -39.79
CA VAL A 90 -1.09 15.42 -38.54
C VAL A 90 -2.33 15.89 -37.79
N ALA A 91 -2.72 15.13 -36.78
CA ALA A 91 -3.88 15.43 -35.95
C ALA A 91 -3.44 15.65 -34.49
N ILE A 92 -4.07 16.61 -33.82
CA ILE A 92 -3.94 16.79 -32.38
C ILE A 92 -5.03 15.94 -31.72
N ALA A 93 -4.60 14.88 -31.05
CA ALA A 93 -5.48 13.99 -30.28
C ALA A 93 -5.72 14.55 -28.87
N TYR A 94 -6.50 15.62 -28.79
CA TYR A 94 -6.87 16.25 -27.51
C TYR A 94 -7.76 15.32 -26.66
N GLY A 95 -8.54 14.46 -27.31
CA GLY A 95 -9.32 13.41 -26.66
C GLY A 95 -8.48 12.47 -25.80
N ASN A 96 -7.41 11.92 -26.37
CA ASN A 96 -6.47 11.05 -25.66
C ASN A 96 -5.78 11.78 -24.49
N PHE A 97 -5.44 13.06 -24.65
CA PHE A 97 -4.84 13.84 -23.56
C PHE A 97 -5.78 13.95 -22.35
N ILE A 98 -7.07 14.25 -22.60
CA ILE A 98 -8.09 14.32 -21.55
C ILE A 98 -8.33 12.95 -20.93
N SER A 99 -8.34 11.87 -21.73
CA SER A 99 -8.42 10.49 -21.23
C SER A 99 -7.30 10.18 -20.23
N VAL A 100 -6.05 10.51 -20.59
CA VAL A 100 -4.88 10.26 -19.72
C VAL A 100 -4.96 11.08 -18.43
N ILE A 101 -5.45 12.32 -18.48
CA ILE A 101 -5.68 13.13 -17.27
C ILE A 101 -6.72 12.49 -16.36
N LEU A 102 -7.85 12.03 -16.92
CA LEU A 102 -8.91 11.37 -16.16
C LEU A 102 -8.42 10.05 -15.56
N GLU A 103 -7.68 9.23 -16.32
CA GLU A 103 -7.03 8.02 -15.83
C GLU A 103 -6.10 8.32 -14.65
N PHE A 104 -5.27 9.36 -14.76
CA PHE A 104 -4.39 9.78 -13.67
C PHE A 104 -5.17 10.20 -12.41
N LEU A 105 -6.24 10.99 -12.56
CA LEU A 105 -7.08 11.41 -11.44
C LEU A 105 -7.76 10.23 -10.74
N ILE A 106 -8.27 9.27 -11.51
CA ILE A 106 -8.94 8.08 -10.95
C ILE A 106 -7.91 7.16 -10.26
N ILE A 107 -6.74 6.95 -10.85
CA ILE A 107 -5.65 6.19 -10.22
C ILE A 107 -5.22 6.86 -8.92
N ALA A 108 -5.01 8.18 -8.93
CA ALA A 108 -4.65 8.94 -7.73
C ALA A 108 -5.73 8.83 -6.64
N PHE A 109 -7.01 8.95 -7.01
CA PHE A 109 -8.14 8.79 -6.10
C PHE A 109 -8.26 7.36 -5.55
N SER A 110 -8.03 6.35 -6.37
CA SER A 110 -8.05 4.94 -5.95
C SER A 110 -6.92 4.65 -4.96
N ILE A 111 -5.69 5.11 -5.24
CA ILE A 111 -4.55 4.95 -4.34
C ILE A 111 -4.83 5.69 -3.03
N TYR A 112 -5.32 6.93 -3.10
CA TYR A 112 -5.71 7.72 -1.93
C TYR A 112 -6.75 6.98 -1.09
N SER A 113 -7.81 6.46 -1.71
CA SER A 113 -8.88 5.73 -1.01
C SER A 113 -8.34 4.50 -0.27
N VAL A 114 -7.48 3.71 -0.92
CA VAL A 114 -6.85 2.54 -0.28
C VAL A 114 -5.91 2.98 0.84
N LEU A 115 -5.08 4.00 0.64
CA LEU A 115 -4.21 4.55 1.68
C LEU A 115 -5.03 5.06 2.87
N THR A 116 -6.08 5.84 2.64
CA THR A 116 -6.97 6.34 3.69
C THR A 116 -7.66 5.21 4.43
N LEU A 117 -8.09 4.14 3.75
CA LEU A 117 -8.66 2.97 4.42
C LEU A 117 -7.64 2.24 5.29
N VAL A 118 -6.42 2.03 4.81
CA VAL A 118 -5.35 1.37 5.57
C VAL A 118 -4.90 2.24 6.75
N ILE A 119 -4.71 3.54 6.54
CA ILE A 119 -4.36 4.50 7.59
C ILE A 119 -5.49 4.57 8.63
N ARG A 120 -6.75 4.63 8.21
CA ARG A 120 -7.90 4.66 9.10
C ARG A 120 -8.05 3.36 9.90
N ARG A 121 -7.72 2.20 9.31
CA ARG A 121 -7.68 0.92 10.02
C ARG A 121 -6.54 0.88 11.05
N ARG A 122 -5.33 1.30 10.69
CA ARG A 122 -4.21 1.39 11.65
C ARG A 122 -4.49 2.35 12.79
N GLN A 123 -5.05 3.53 12.50
CA GLN A 123 -5.46 4.49 13.52
C GLN A 123 -6.56 3.94 14.42
N PHE A 124 -7.42 3.06 13.90
CA PHE A 124 -8.44 2.38 14.69
C PHE A 124 -7.84 1.28 15.58
N GLU A 125 -6.89 0.50 15.05
CA GLU A 125 -6.12 -0.50 15.81
C GLU A 125 -5.27 0.13 16.91
N GLU A 126 -4.59 1.24 16.64
CA GLU A 126 -3.83 2.00 17.64
C GLU A 126 -4.73 2.61 18.73
N LYS A 127 -5.93 3.08 18.36
CA LYS A 127 -6.91 3.58 19.33
C LYS A 127 -7.48 2.47 20.19
N LEU A 128 -7.80 1.32 19.61
CA LEU A 128 -8.25 0.13 20.35
C LEU A 128 -7.16 -0.36 21.30
N ALA A 129 -5.91 -0.41 20.86
CA ALA A 129 -4.78 -0.81 21.69
C ALA A 129 -4.52 0.18 22.84
N GLN A 130 -4.68 1.49 22.61
CA GLN A 130 -4.60 2.50 23.67
C GLN A 130 -5.78 2.43 24.64
N GLU A 131 -6.98 2.13 24.15
CA GLU A 131 -8.19 2.02 24.96
C GLU A 131 -8.17 0.72 25.79
N GLU A 132 -7.66 -0.38 25.24
CA GLU A 132 -7.39 -1.63 25.97
C GLU A 132 -6.28 -1.43 27.00
N ALA A 133 -5.18 -0.76 26.65
CA ALA A 133 -4.12 -0.42 27.61
C ALA A 133 -4.64 0.49 28.73
N ALA A 134 -5.52 1.44 28.41
CA ALA A 134 -6.16 2.32 29.39
C ALA A 134 -7.16 1.56 30.27
N LYS A 135 -7.91 0.60 29.72
CA LYS A 135 -8.83 -0.27 30.48
C LYS A 135 -8.08 -1.22 31.40
N ILE A 136 -6.98 -1.82 30.94
CA ILE A 136 -6.11 -2.67 31.75
C ILE A 136 -5.47 -1.84 32.87
N ALA A 137 -4.98 -0.64 32.58
CA ALA A 137 -4.44 0.26 33.61
C ALA A 137 -5.52 0.77 34.58
N ALA A 138 -6.76 0.93 34.14
CA ALA A 138 -7.90 1.29 34.98
C ALA A 138 -8.37 0.11 35.85
N GLU A 139 -8.39 -1.11 35.33
CA GLU A 139 -8.65 -2.34 36.10
C GLU A 139 -7.53 -2.61 37.11
N GLU A 140 -6.27 -2.37 36.75
CA GLU A 140 -5.13 -2.52 37.64
C GLU A 140 -5.14 -1.47 38.77
N LYS A 141 -5.58 -0.22 38.47
CA LYS A 141 -5.85 0.80 39.48
C LYS A 141 -7.07 0.50 40.34
N ALA A 142 -8.17 0.01 39.75
CA ALA A 142 -9.38 -0.36 40.49
C ALA A 142 -9.15 -1.56 41.42
N LYS A 143 -8.31 -2.52 41.01
CA LYS A 143 -7.87 -3.64 41.85
C LYS A 143 -6.88 -3.22 42.93
N ALA A 144 -6.17 -2.11 42.75
CA ALA A 144 -5.33 -1.49 43.77
C ALA A 144 -6.11 -0.56 44.73
N GLU A 145 -7.29 -0.09 44.34
CA GLU A 145 -8.19 0.76 45.14
C GLU A 145 -9.34 0.01 45.83
N GLU A 146 -9.55 -1.27 45.55
CA GLU A 146 -10.31 -2.12 46.47
C GLU A 146 -9.54 -2.13 47.79
N PRO A 147 -10.10 -1.60 48.90
CA PRO A 147 -9.38 -1.51 50.16
C PRO A 147 -8.94 -2.92 50.50
N ALA A 148 -7.63 -3.16 50.44
CA ALA A 148 -7.04 -4.40 50.88
C ALA A 148 -7.73 -4.77 52.19
N PRO A 149 -8.35 -5.97 52.30
CA PRO A 149 -9.06 -6.35 53.51
C PRO A 149 -8.08 -6.08 54.65
N ILE A 150 -8.48 -5.19 55.57
CA ILE A 150 -7.60 -4.67 56.61
C ILE A 150 -6.96 -5.88 57.26
N SER A 151 -5.66 -6.08 57.01
CA SER A 151 -4.99 -7.31 57.43
C SER A 151 -5.11 -7.40 58.95
N GLU A 152 -5.35 -8.60 59.47
CA GLU A 152 -5.52 -8.82 60.91
C GLU A 152 -4.34 -8.22 61.70
N GLU A 153 -3.14 -8.21 61.13
CA GLU A 153 -1.98 -7.51 61.68
C GLU A 153 -2.20 -6.02 61.90
N ILE A 154 -2.85 -5.29 60.98
CA ILE A 154 -3.13 -3.85 61.15
C ILE A 154 -4.17 -3.62 62.24
N LEU A 155 -5.11 -4.54 62.43
CA LEU A 155 -6.09 -4.50 63.54
C LEU A 155 -5.39 -4.78 64.88
N LEU A 156 -4.58 -5.83 64.95
CA LEU A 156 -3.79 -6.17 66.14
C LEU A 156 -2.82 -5.04 66.50
N LEU A 157 -2.18 -4.39 65.51
CA LEU A 157 -1.30 -3.25 65.76
C LEU A 157 -2.05 -2.01 66.27
N ARG A 158 -3.33 -1.82 65.90
CA ARG A 158 -4.18 -0.77 66.47
C ARG A 158 -4.57 -1.08 67.92
N GLU A 159 -4.95 -2.32 68.20
CA GLU A 159 -5.28 -2.76 69.57
C GLU A 159 -4.06 -2.64 70.50
N ILE A 160 -2.87 -3.06 70.05
CA ILE A 160 -1.63 -2.90 70.81
C ILE A 160 -1.32 -1.42 71.10
N ARG A 161 -1.49 -0.53 70.12
CA ARG A 161 -1.28 0.91 70.30
C ARG A 161 -2.23 1.48 71.37
N ASP A 162 -3.48 1.07 71.33
CA ASP A 162 -4.49 1.60 72.25
C ASP A 162 -4.30 1.03 73.66
N SER A 163 -3.94 -0.25 73.81
CA SER A 163 -3.53 -0.85 75.09
C SER A 163 -2.27 -0.20 75.69
N LEU A 164 -1.29 0.19 74.86
CA LEU A 164 -0.10 0.92 75.33
C LEU A 164 -0.42 2.35 75.76
N LYS A 165 -1.47 2.96 75.21
CA LYS A 165 -1.91 4.31 75.57
C LYS A 165 -2.66 4.33 76.89
N GLU A 166 -3.34 3.24 77.24
CA GLU A 166 -3.97 3.04 78.56
C GLU A 166 -2.97 2.71 79.67
N GLN A 167 -1.78 2.23 79.34
CA GLN A 167 -0.70 1.94 80.31
C GLN A 167 0.19 3.16 80.63
N LYS A 168 -0.13 4.35 80.11
CA LYS A 168 0.50 5.62 80.47
C LYS A 168 -0.39 6.42 81.42
#